data_AF-A0A5P2HC52-F1
#
_entry.id   AF-A0A5P2HC52-F1
#
_cell.length_a   1.000
_cell.length_b   1.000
_cell.length_c   1.000
_cell.angle_alpha   90.00
_cell.angle_beta   90.00
_cell.angle_gamma   90.00
#
_symmetry.space_group_name_H-M   'P 1'
#
loop_
_entity.id
_entity.type
_entity.pdbx_description
1 polymer ?
#
loop_
_entity_poly.entity_id
_entity_poly.type
_entity_poly.pdbx_seq_one_letter_code
_entity_poly.pdbx_strand_id
1 'polypeptide(L)'
;MVKMDNCARLAAFENVKKSINFDALLPEFVFSGAWRRFLFCESDRIFGKHFIDAVTELMCLEDGTVSCIVNLDATPVLEFESVAAIYIDRVTTVDEYNEALRSGGPGNGWLYRVDRYVCVSDAGAWCIYCEKSNDVAVIALRDDAHYERFHGPLGQLWAKPIKELVEGGASALFPFDHLVPEWRKALLENYGDGQQCKPR
;
A
#
# COMPACT_ATOMS: atom_id res chain seq x y z
N MET A 1 -22.21 -14.30 3.71
CA MET A 1 -21.11 -13.55 4.33
C MET A 1 -20.86 -14.07 5.73
N VAL A 2 -19.71 -14.69 5.96
CA VAL A 2 -19.19 -14.89 7.32
C VAL A 2 -19.00 -13.49 7.92
N LYS A 3 -19.45 -13.30 9.16
CA LYS A 3 -19.30 -12.01 9.84
C LYS A 3 -17.81 -11.84 10.16
N MET A 4 -17.15 -10.94 9.45
CA MET A 4 -15.72 -10.65 9.62
C MET A 4 -15.45 -10.22 11.08
N ASP A 5 -14.38 -10.72 11.69
CA ASP A 5 -14.08 -10.45 13.10
C ASP A 5 -13.77 -8.96 13.33
N ASN A 6 -14.54 -8.33 14.22
CA ASN A 6 -14.35 -6.92 14.55
C ASN A 6 -13.01 -6.66 15.25
N CYS A 7 -12.45 -7.64 15.97
CA CYS A 7 -11.14 -7.50 16.59
C CYS A 7 -10.03 -7.42 15.54
N ALA A 8 -10.05 -8.31 14.53
CA ALA A 8 -9.11 -8.28 13.41
C ALA A 8 -9.22 -6.99 12.60
N ARG A 9 -10.45 -6.53 12.31
CA ARG A 9 -10.68 -5.24 11.63
C ARG A 9 -10.09 -4.06 12.41
N LEU A 10 -10.30 -4.02 13.73
CA LEU A 10 -9.75 -2.98 14.60
C LEU A 10 -8.22 -3.04 14.64
N ALA A 11 -7.64 -4.23 14.70
CA ALA A 11 -6.18 -4.41 14.67
C ALA A 11 -5.58 -3.90 13.35
N ALA A 12 -6.16 -4.27 12.20
CA ALA A 12 -5.72 -3.77 10.90
C ALA A 12 -5.81 -2.24 10.83
N PHE A 13 -6.90 -1.64 11.31
CA PHE A 13 -7.04 -0.19 11.36
C PHE A 13 -6.03 0.49 12.29
N GLU A 14 -5.75 -0.07 13.46
CA GLU A 14 -4.72 0.48 14.36
C GLU A 14 -3.31 0.35 13.77
N ASN A 15 -3.06 -0.67 12.96
CA ASN A 15 -1.83 -0.77 12.19
C ASN A 15 -1.74 0.34 11.13
N VAL A 16 -2.84 0.73 10.48
CA VAL A 16 -2.84 1.88 9.54
C VAL A 16 -2.32 3.13 10.24
N LYS A 17 -2.90 3.46 11.41
CA LYS A 17 -2.53 4.64 12.19
C LYS A 17 -1.06 4.66 12.62
N LYS A 18 -0.47 3.49 12.85
CA LYS A 18 0.94 3.35 13.24
C LYS A 18 1.90 3.36 12.05
N SER A 19 1.42 3.11 10.84
CA SER A 19 2.25 2.81 9.68
C SER A 19 2.51 4.01 8.77
N ILE A 20 1.63 5.03 8.80
CA ILE A 20 1.74 6.19 7.91
C ILE A 20 1.62 7.53 8.64
N ASN A 21 2.29 8.53 8.08
CA ASN A 21 2.08 9.94 8.37
C ASN A 21 1.07 10.52 7.37
N PHE A 22 -0.12 10.89 7.85
CA PHE A 22 -1.25 11.34 7.02
C PHE A 22 -1.02 12.69 6.34
N ASP A 23 -0.10 13.49 6.89
CA ASP A 23 0.22 14.83 6.39
C ASP A 23 1.35 14.81 5.34
N ALA A 24 2.00 13.66 5.13
CA ALA A 24 3.07 13.52 4.17
C ALA A 24 2.56 13.00 2.81
N LEU A 25 3.21 13.44 1.74
CA LEU A 25 2.99 13.01 0.37
C LEU A 25 4.32 12.64 -0.28
N LEU A 26 4.31 11.80 -1.31
CA LEU A 26 5.49 11.52 -2.11
C LEU A 26 5.98 12.82 -2.79
N PRO A 27 7.30 13.01 -2.87
CA PRO A 27 8.36 12.04 -2.63
C PRO A 27 8.88 12.05 -1.18
N GLU A 28 8.22 12.77 -0.26
CA GLU A 28 8.57 12.77 1.17
C GLU A 28 8.33 11.39 1.78
N PHE A 29 8.94 11.14 2.95
CA PHE A 29 8.79 9.88 3.64
C PHE A 29 7.41 9.77 4.31
N VAL A 30 6.50 9.03 3.68
CA VAL A 30 5.10 8.88 4.12
C VAL A 30 4.87 7.86 5.24
N PHE A 31 5.87 7.03 5.55
CA PHE A 31 5.72 5.98 6.56
C PHE A 31 6.10 6.45 7.96
N SER A 32 5.44 5.90 8.98
CA SER A 32 5.78 6.07 10.39
C SER A 32 6.18 4.74 11.02
N GLY A 33 7.06 4.79 12.00
CA GLY A 33 7.58 3.59 12.69
C GLY A 33 8.80 2.97 12.00
N ALA A 34 9.11 1.73 12.37
CA ALA A 34 10.30 1.02 11.89
C ALA A 34 9.98 0.26 10.60
N TRP A 35 10.24 0.91 9.47
CA TRP A 35 10.23 0.32 8.13
C TRP A 35 11.63 0.39 7.55
N ARG A 36 12.07 -0.64 6.83
CA ARG A 36 13.45 -0.72 6.35
C ARG A 36 13.59 -1.02 4.87
N ARG A 37 12.59 -1.68 4.27
CA ARG A 37 12.60 -2.01 2.86
C ARG A 37 11.42 -1.33 2.18
N PHE A 38 11.66 -0.77 1.01
CA PHE A 38 10.64 -0.09 0.21
C PHE A 38 10.70 -0.58 -1.22
N LEU A 39 9.54 -0.92 -1.76
CA LEU A 39 9.35 -1.33 -3.14
C LEU A 39 8.27 -0.45 -3.77
N PHE A 40 8.32 -0.30 -5.08
CA PHE A 40 7.49 0.63 -5.83
C PHE A 40 6.84 -0.11 -7.00
N CYS A 41 5.61 0.25 -7.30
CA CYS A 41 4.88 -0.17 -8.50
C CYS A 41 3.90 0.92 -8.95
N GLU A 42 3.30 0.76 -10.13
CA GLU A 42 2.24 1.62 -10.63
C GLU A 42 1.00 1.53 -9.72
N SER A 43 0.32 2.66 -9.51
CA SER A 43 -0.87 2.72 -8.65
C SER A 43 -1.99 1.82 -9.18
N ASP A 44 -2.14 1.71 -10.50
CA ASP A 44 -3.22 0.95 -11.13
C ASP A 44 -3.20 -0.56 -10.83
N ARG A 45 -2.06 -1.09 -10.37
CA ARG A 45 -1.89 -2.51 -10.02
C ARG A 45 -2.88 -2.98 -8.95
N ILE A 46 -3.36 -2.06 -8.12
CA ILE A 46 -4.27 -2.33 -7.00
C ILE A 46 -5.73 -2.56 -7.41
N PHE A 47 -6.10 -2.05 -8.59
CA PHE A 47 -7.44 -2.18 -9.14
C PHE A 47 -7.53 -3.44 -10.02
N GLY A 48 -6.41 -4.15 -10.19
CA GLY A 48 -6.33 -5.41 -10.89
C GLY A 48 -6.58 -6.62 -10.00
N LYS A 49 -6.95 -7.73 -10.64
CA LYS A 49 -7.08 -9.05 -9.98
C LYS A 49 -5.85 -9.42 -9.14
N HIS A 50 -4.65 -9.10 -9.64
CA HIS A 50 -3.38 -9.42 -8.99
C HIS A 50 -3.24 -8.85 -7.58
N PHE A 51 -3.97 -7.77 -7.26
CA PHE A 51 -3.91 -7.18 -5.94
C PHE A 51 -4.53 -8.07 -4.85
N ILE A 52 -5.70 -8.65 -5.12
CA ILE A 52 -6.38 -9.52 -4.14
C ILE A 52 -5.60 -10.81 -3.93
N ASP A 53 -5.07 -11.39 -5.01
CA ASP A 53 -4.22 -12.58 -4.92
C ASP A 53 -2.96 -12.27 -4.08
N ALA A 54 -2.28 -11.14 -4.33
CA ALA A 54 -1.10 -10.72 -3.59
C ALA A 54 -1.39 -10.40 -2.11
N VAL A 55 -2.44 -9.64 -1.80
CA VAL A 55 -2.82 -9.28 -0.42
C VAL A 55 -3.24 -10.53 0.37
N THR A 56 -3.96 -11.46 -0.25
CA THR A 56 -4.35 -12.72 0.38
C THR A 56 -3.13 -13.57 0.72
N GLU A 57 -2.18 -13.68 -0.20
CA GLU A 57 -0.94 -14.42 0.03
C GLU A 57 -0.05 -13.74 1.07
N LEU A 58 0.07 -12.40 1.06
CA LEU A 58 0.78 -11.65 2.10
C LEU A 58 0.19 -11.91 3.50
N MET A 59 -1.14 -11.84 3.64
CA MET A 59 -1.83 -12.14 4.90
C MET A 59 -1.60 -13.60 5.34
N CYS A 60 -1.69 -14.56 4.42
CA CYS A 60 -1.39 -15.96 4.72
C CYS A 60 0.04 -16.14 5.20
N LEU A 61 0.99 -15.47 4.54
CA LEU A 61 2.39 -15.58 4.90
C LEU A 61 2.68 -14.99 6.26
N GLU A 62 2.06 -13.91 6.72
CA GLU A 62 2.30 -13.33 8.05
C GLU A 62 1.32 -13.80 9.15
N ASP A 63 0.53 -14.83 8.87
CA ASP A 63 -0.54 -15.34 9.75
C ASP A 63 -1.67 -14.33 10.06
N GLY A 64 -1.82 -13.28 9.24
CA GLY A 64 -2.89 -12.29 9.31
C GLY A 64 -4.21 -12.79 8.73
N THR A 65 -5.34 -12.26 9.19
CA THR A 65 -6.69 -12.71 8.80
C THR A 65 -7.48 -11.67 8.03
N VAL A 66 -7.18 -10.39 8.25
CA VAL A 66 -7.91 -9.26 7.66
C VAL A 66 -6.92 -8.18 7.25
N SER A 67 -7.11 -7.66 6.05
CA SER A 67 -6.49 -6.44 5.57
C SER A 67 -7.52 -5.32 5.47
N CYS A 68 -7.06 -4.10 5.71
CA CYS A 68 -7.86 -2.88 5.65
C CYS A 68 -7.24 -1.94 4.63
N ILE A 69 -8.04 -1.52 3.65
CA ILE A 69 -7.74 -0.42 2.76
C ILE A 69 -8.50 0.81 3.27
N VAL A 70 -7.79 1.88 3.62
CA VAL A 70 -8.38 3.13 4.07
C VAL A 70 -8.24 4.20 3.00
N ASN A 71 -9.34 4.81 2.58
CA ASN A 71 -9.36 5.98 1.72
C ASN A 71 -8.99 7.22 2.55
N LEU A 72 -7.80 7.75 2.30
CA LEU A 72 -7.23 8.87 3.06
C LEU A 72 -7.91 10.20 2.71
N ASP A 73 -8.46 10.33 1.51
CA ASP A 73 -9.13 11.55 1.06
C ASP A 73 -10.55 11.69 1.63
N ALA A 74 -11.19 10.56 1.95
CA ALA A 74 -12.52 10.52 2.55
C ALA A 74 -12.50 10.27 4.07
N THR A 75 -11.31 10.23 4.70
CA THR A 75 -11.16 9.99 6.14
C THR A 75 -10.49 11.20 6.80
N PRO A 76 -11.25 12.27 7.13
CA PRO A 76 -10.69 13.46 7.75
C PRO A 76 -10.22 13.21 9.20
N VAL A 77 -10.77 12.20 9.86
CA VAL A 77 -10.42 11.80 11.23
C VAL A 77 -10.32 10.27 11.29
N LEU A 78 -9.23 9.76 11.84
CA LEU A 78 -8.96 8.32 11.96
C LEU A 78 -9.63 7.72 13.19
N GLU A 79 -10.93 7.52 13.06
CA GLU A 79 -11.73 6.75 14.00
C GLU A 79 -12.27 5.49 13.34
N PHE A 80 -12.14 4.35 14.02
CA PHE A 80 -12.39 3.03 13.45
C PHE A 80 -13.82 2.85 12.89
N GLU A 81 -14.82 3.51 13.47
CA GLU A 81 -16.21 3.41 13.01
C GLU A 81 -16.59 4.49 11.98
N SER A 82 -15.73 5.50 11.81
CA SER A 82 -15.98 6.67 10.96
C SER A 82 -15.07 6.69 9.71
N VAL A 83 -14.19 5.69 9.57
CA VAL A 83 -13.24 5.59 8.46
C VAL A 83 -13.90 5.08 7.19
N ALA A 84 -13.57 5.70 6.06
CA ALA A 84 -13.87 5.13 4.76
C ALA A 84 -12.89 3.99 4.50
N ALA A 85 -13.32 2.75 4.76
CA ALA A 85 -12.49 1.55 4.62
C ALA A 85 -13.16 0.40 3.86
N ILE A 86 -12.35 -0.34 3.10
CA ILE A 86 -12.69 -1.65 2.54
C ILE A 86 -11.86 -2.68 3.31
N TYR A 87 -12.53 -3.72 3.83
CA TYR A 87 -11.84 -4.82 4.51
C TYR A 87 -11.81 -6.05 3.60
N ILE A 88 -10.65 -6.69 3.54
CA ILE A 88 -10.38 -7.90 2.75
C ILE A 88 -10.03 -9.01 3.73
N ASP A 89 -10.71 -10.13 3.66
CA ASP A 89 -10.32 -11.37 4.35
C ASP A 89 -9.79 -12.40 3.35
N ARG A 90 -9.37 -13.58 3.84
CA ARG A 90 -8.79 -14.63 3.01
C ARG A 90 -9.77 -15.31 2.03
N VAL A 91 -11.07 -15.03 2.14
CA VAL A 91 -12.10 -15.59 1.26
C VAL A 91 -12.71 -14.54 0.33
N THR A 92 -12.32 -13.29 0.48
CA THR A 92 -12.77 -12.17 -0.35
C THR A 92 -12.38 -12.41 -1.80
N THR A 93 -13.37 -12.41 -2.67
CA THR A 93 -13.18 -12.64 -4.10
C THR A 93 -12.85 -11.35 -4.85
N VAL A 94 -12.28 -11.50 -6.04
CA VAL A 94 -12.00 -10.37 -6.95
C VAL A 94 -13.28 -9.63 -7.34
N ASP A 95 -14.40 -10.34 -7.50
CA ASP A 95 -15.69 -9.74 -7.87
C ASP A 95 -16.27 -8.92 -6.70
N GLU A 96 -16.23 -9.45 -5.47
CA GLU A 96 -16.64 -8.71 -4.26
C GLU A 96 -15.79 -7.46 -4.06
N TYR A 97 -14.48 -7.56 -4.27
CA TYR A 97 -13.59 -6.40 -4.18
C TYR A 97 -13.89 -5.35 -5.27
N ASN A 98 -14.08 -5.78 -6.51
CA ASN A 98 -14.44 -4.87 -7.61
C ASN A 98 -15.81 -4.20 -7.38
N GLU A 99 -16.77 -4.91 -6.82
CA GLU A 99 -18.06 -4.35 -6.41
C GLU A 99 -17.86 -3.30 -5.32
N ALA A 100 -17.07 -3.60 -4.29
CA ALA A 100 -16.75 -2.64 -3.23
C ALA A 100 -16.08 -1.36 -3.78
N LEU A 101 -15.12 -1.50 -4.70
CA LEU A 101 -14.47 -0.37 -5.36
C LEU A 101 -15.42 0.50 -6.19
N ARG A 102 -16.45 -0.10 -6.80
CA ARG A 102 -17.44 0.59 -7.64
C ARG A 102 -18.65 1.08 -6.87
N SER A 103 -18.84 0.64 -5.63
CA SER A 103 -19.97 1.01 -4.80
C SER A 103 -20.10 2.53 -4.67
N GLY A 104 -21.30 3.07 -4.94
CA GLY A 104 -21.53 4.51 -5.07
C GLY A 104 -21.41 5.07 -6.49
N GLY A 105 -21.03 4.24 -7.47
CA GLY A 105 -20.99 4.59 -8.90
C GLY A 105 -19.91 5.60 -9.28
N PRO A 106 -19.93 6.17 -10.49
CA PRO A 106 -18.88 7.10 -10.96
C PRO A 106 -18.68 8.35 -10.10
N GLY A 107 -19.69 8.78 -9.35
CA GLY A 107 -19.62 9.99 -8.51
C GLY A 107 -18.93 9.78 -7.17
N ASN A 108 -19.03 8.57 -6.60
CA ASN A 108 -18.61 8.28 -5.22
C ASN A 108 -17.77 6.99 -5.08
N GLY A 109 -17.68 6.18 -6.12
CA GLY A 109 -16.95 4.93 -6.15
C GLY A 109 -15.44 5.15 -6.07
N TRP A 110 -14.79 4.32 -5.26
CA TRP A 110 -13.36 4.38 -4.99
C TRP A 110 -12.52 4.25 -6.24
N LEU A 111 -12.95 3.40 -7.18
CA LEU A 111 -12.30 3.22 -8.48
C LEU A 111 -12.08 4.54 -9.24
N TYR A 112 -12.99 5.51 -9.04
CA TYR A 112 -13.00 6.77 -9.79
C TYR A 112 -12.45 7.96 -9.00
N ARG A 113 -12.62 7.97 -7.67
CA ARG A 113 -12.48 9.18 -6.85
C ARG A 113 -11.36 9.10 -5.81
N VAL A 114 -10.91 7.90 -5.43
CA VAL A 114 -9.80 7.76 -4.49
C VAL A 114 -8.52 8.16 -5.18
N ASP A 115 -7.79 9.08 -4.57
CA ASP A 115 -6.45 9.43 -4.97
C ASP A 115 -5.43 8.77 -4.05
N ARG A 116 -5.65 8.88 -2.74
CA ARG A 116 -4.77 8.38 -1.69
C ARG A 116 -5.44 7.31 -0.85
N TYR A 117 -4.75 6.19 -0.69
CA TYR A 117 -5.16 5.16 0.25
C TYR A 117 -3.95 4.45 0.84
N VAL A 118 -4.22 3.72 1.92
CA VAL A 118 -3.26 2.85 2.59
C VAL A 118 -3.88 1.48 2.81
N CYS A 119 -3.10 0.43 2.62
CA CYS A 119 -3.49 -0.95 2.85
C CYS A 119 -2.52 -1.61 3.84
N VAL A 120 -3.05 -2.25 4.88
CA VAL A 120 -2.27 -2.96 5.90
C VAL A 120 -3.08 -4.15 6.41
N SER A 121 -2.44 -5.15 7.00
CA SER A 121 -3.11 -6.25 7.68
C SER A 121 -3.22 -6.06 9.19
N ASP A 122 -3.99 -6.93 9.83
CA ASP A 122 -4.06 -7.11 11.27
C ASP A 122 -2.73 -7.57 11.89
N ALA A 123 -1.85 -8.22 11.13
CA ALA A 123 -0.50 -8.59 11.55
C ALA A 123 0.53 -7.44 11.40
N GLY A 124 0.43 -6.63 10.34
CA GLY A 124 1.17 -5.38 10.19
C GLY A 124 2.66 -5.51 9.82
N ALA A 125 3.05 -6.59 9.13
CA ALA A 125 4.42 -6.80 8.67
C ALA A 125 4.76 -6.10 7.34
N TRP A 126 3.74 -5.65 6.62
CA TRP A 126 3.83 -4.85 5.40
C TRP A 126 2.82 -3.71 5.44
N CYS A 127 3.05 -2.67 4.64
CA CYS A 127 2.10 -1.57 4.44
C CYS A 127 2.22 -1.08 2.99
N ILE A 128 1.09 -0.93 2.30
CA ILE A 128 1.04 -0.35 0.95
C ILE A 128 0.45 1.05 1.08
N TYR A 129 1.17 2.06 0.63
CA TYR A 129 0.69 3.43 0.47
C TYR A 129 0.60 3.76 -1.02
N CYS A 130 -0.37 4.59 -1.42
CA CYS A 130 -0.52 4.94 -2.83
C CYS A 130 -1.02 6.36 -3.03
N GLU A 131 -0.54 6.97 -4.11
CA GLU A 131 -0.99 8.24 -4.68
C GLU A 131 -1.27 8.05 -6.17
N LYS A 132 -2.56 7.95 -6.53
CA LYS A 132 -3.00 7.72 -7.90
C LYS A 132 -2.66 8.87 -8.84
N SER A 133 -2.69 10.12 -8.36
CA SER A 133 -2.32 11.31 -9.13
C SER A 133 -0.88 11.27 -9.65
N ASN A 134 -0.01 10.58 -8.92
CA ASN A 134 1.39 10.38 -9.26
C ASN A 134 1.64 9.03 -9.95
N ASP A 135 0.62 8.18 -10.05
CA ASP A 135 0.68 6.79 -10.48
C ASP A 135 1.71 5.93 -9.72
N VAL A 136 1.88 6.19 -8.42
CA VAL A 136 2.86 5.49 -7.58
C VAL A 136 2.18 4.82 -6.39
N ALA A 137 2.48 3.53 -6.21
CA ALA A 137 2.30 2.80 -4.97
C ALA A 137 3.67 2.43 -4.38
N VAL A 138 3.77 2.51 -3.04
CA VAL A 138 4.96 2.15 -2.27
C VAL A 138 4.59 1.08 -1.24
N ILE A 139 5.34 0.00 -1.23
CA ILE A 139 5.20 -1.11 -0.30
C ILE A 139 6.36 -1.04 0.69
N ALA A 140 6.05 -0.82 1.97
CA ALA A 140 7.01 -0.85 3.06
C ALA A 140 7.00 -2.20 3.77
N LEU A 141 8.19 -2.73 4.07
CA LEU A 141 8.41 -3.96 4.84
C LEU A 141 9.34 -3.70 6.03
N ARG A 142 9.19 -4.50 7.09
CA ARG A 142 9.93 -4.31 8.34
C ARG A 142 11.44 -4.54 8.20
N ASP A 143 11.85 -5.52 7.41
CA ASP A 143 13.25 -5.91 7.22
C ASP A 143 13.43 -6.81 5.98
N ASP A 144 14.67 -7.21 5.70
CA ASP A 144 15.01 -8.07 4.57
C ASP A 144 14.46 -9.51 4.73
N ALA A 145 14.24 -10.00 5.96
CA ALA A 145 13.64 -11.32 6.14
C ALA A 145 12.18 -11.35 5.67
N HIS A 146 11.45 -10.25 5.90
CA HIS A 146 10.11 -10.06 5.33
C HIS A 146 10.15 -9.93 3.81
N TYR A 147 11.15 -9.25 3.25
CA TYR A 147 11.32 -9.18 1.79
C TYR A 147 11.46 -10.56 1.15
N GLU A 148 12.35 -11.41 1.67
CA GLU A 148 12.53 -12.78 1.19
C GLU A 148 11.25 -13.62 1.35
N ARG A 149 10.59 -13.50 2.52
CA ARG A 149 9.34 -14.22 2.80
C ARG A 149 8.23 -13.82 1.82
N PHE A 150 8.13 -12.55 1.47
CA PHE A 150 7.04 -11.99 0.67
C PHE A 150 7.39 -11.83 -0.82
N HIS A 151 8.55 -12.31 -1.27
CA HIS A 151 9.02 -12.11 -2.64
C HIS A 151 7.98 -12.54 -3.71
N GLY A 152 7.31 -13.67 -3.50
CA GLY A 152 6.26 -14.20 -4.39
C GLY A 152 5.12 -13.21 -4.65
N PRO A 153 4.35 -12.82 -3.62
CA PRO A 153 3.24 -11.87 -3.80
C PRO A 153 3.70 -10.46 -4.21
N LEU A 154 4.87 -10.00 -3.76
CA LEU A 154 5.44 -8.73 -4.21
C LEU A 154 5.75 -8.74 -5.71
N GLY A 155 6.20 -9.88 -6.24
CA GLY A 155 6.41 -10.10 -7.66
C GLY A 155 5.12 -10.06 -8.48
N GLN A 156 3.96 -10.42 -7.91
CA GLN A 156 2.66 -10.30 -8.61
C GLN A 156 2.23 -8.85 -8.83
N LEU A 157 2.72 -7.94 -7.97
CA LEU A 157 2.51 -6.50 -8.08
C LEU A 157 3.58 -5.81 -8.94
N TRP A 158 4.57 -6.58 -9.44
CA TRP A 158 5.76 -6.08 -10.12
C TRP A 158 6.51 -5.02 -9.30
N ALA A 159 6.46 -5.17 -7.97
CA ALA A 159 7.07 -4.23 -7.05
C ALA A 159 8.59 -4.35 -7.08
N LYS A 160 9.29 -3.23 -7.24
CA LYS A 160 10.74 -3.17 -7.38
C LYS A 160 11.35 -2.06 -6.54
N PRO A 161 12.62 -2.17 -6.11
CA PRO A 161 13.31 -1.06 -5.45
C PRO A 161 13.36 0.17 -6.36
N ILE A 162 13.22 1.37 -5.78
CA ILE A 162 13.21 2.62 -6.57
C ILE A 162 14.50 2.82 -7.37
N LYS A 163 15.66 2.39 -6.84
CA LYS A 163 16.93 2.43 -7.58
C LYS A 163 16.87 1.67 -8.89
N GLU A 164 16.25 0.49 -8.91
CA GLU A 164 16.10 -0.27 -10.14
C GLU A 164 15.22 0.48 -11.15
N LEU A 165 14.09 1.02 -10.69
CA LEU A 165 13.14 1.73 -11.54
C LEU A 165 13.70 3.04 -12.11
N VAL A 166 14.61 3.68 -11.39
CA VAL A 166 15.20 4.98 -11.73
C VAL A 166 16.53 4.88 -12.47
N GLU A 167 17.39 3.93 -12.07
CA GLU A 167 18.79 3.83 -12.52
C GLU A 167 19.04 2.64 -13.47
N GLY A 168 18.22 1.59 -13.46
CA GLY A 168 18.60 0.29 -14.01
C GLY A 168 17.50 -0.53 -14.68
N GLY A 169 17.29 -0.32 -15.98
CA GLY A 169 16.67 -1.32 -16.84
C GLY A 169 16.50 -0.86 -18.29
N ALA A 170 16.59 -1.79 -19.26
CA ALA A 170 16.43 -1.55 -20.70
C ALA A 170 15.05 -0.94 -21.10
N SER A 171 14.16 -0.80 -20.13
CA SER A 171 12.85 -0.15 -20.20
C SER A 171 12.50 0.32 -18.79
N ALA A 172 12.86 1.56 -18.44
CA ALA A 172 12.31 2.18 -17.24
C ALA A 172 10.78 2.20 -17.38
N LEU A 173 10.06 1.81 -16.32
CA LEU A 173 8.60 1.68 -16.36
C LEU A 173 7.98 3.02 -15.97
N PHE A 174 6.90 3.39 -16.66
CA PHE A 174 6.05 4.50 -16.26
C PHE A 174 5.55 4.28 -14.82
N PRO A 175 5.40 5.33 -13.98
CA PRO A 175 5.80 6.73 -14.23
C PRO A 175 7.27 7.04 -13.92
N PHE A 176 8.06 6.05 -13.49
CA PHE A 176 9.41 6.24 -12.90
C PHE A 176 10.47 6.77 -13.88
N ASP A 177 10.28 6.49 -15.17
CA ASP A 177 11.10 6.99 -16.27
C ASP A 177 10.86 8.48 -16.58
N HIS A 178 9.66 8.97 -16.27
CA HIS A 178 9.21 10.35 -16.53
C HIS A 178 9.23 11.27 -15.29
N LEU A 179 9.71 10.78 -14.15
CA LEU A 179 9.86 11.60 -12.95
C LEU A 179 10.84 12.76 -13.17
N VAL A 180 10.43 13.96 -12.74
CA VAL A 180 11.33 15.12 -12.73
C VAL A 180 12.54 14.86 -11.82
N PRO A 181 13.73 15.40 -12.13
CA PRO A 181 14.98 15.08 -11.43
C PRO A 181 14.92 15.27 -9.91
N GLU A 182 14.22 16.30 -9.44
CA GLU A 182 14.05 16.61 -8.02
C GLU A 182 13.24 15.51 -7.31
N TRP A 183 12.19 15.01 -7.95
CA TRP A 183 11.33 13.96 -7.42
C TRP A 183 12.11 12.64 -7.33
N ARG A 184 12.83 12.30 -8.41
CA ARG A 184 13.72 11.16 -8.49
C ARG A 184 14.75 11.17 -7.36
N LYS A 185 15.42 12.31 -7.17
CA LYS A 185 16.42 12.48 -6.10
C LYS A 185 15.79 12.30 -4.72
N ALA A 186 14.65 12.93 -4.46
CA ALA A 186 13.96 12.84 -3.17
C ALA A 186 13.49 11.41 -2.87
N LEU A 187 12.97 10.68 -3.86
CA LEU A 187 12.61 9.27 -3.67
C LEU A 187 13.82 8.40 -3.35
N LEU A 188 14.94 8.59 -4.05
CA LEU A 188 16.17 7.85 -3.76
C LEU A 188 16.71 8.19 -2.36
N GLU A 189 16.65 9.45 -1.93
CA GLU A 189 17.07 9.89 -0.60
C GLU A 189 16.19 9.31 0.51
N ASN A 190 14.87 9.27 0.31
CA ASN A 190 13.92 8.81 1.34
C ASN A 190 13.70 7.28 1.32
N TYR A 191 13.93 6.61 0.19
CA TYR A 191 13.52 5.20 0.00
C TYR A 191 14.59 4.30 -0.66
N GLY A 192 15.68 4.84 -1.19
CA GLY A 192 16.57 4.15 -2.13
C GLY A 192 17.47 3.06 -1.58
N ASP A 193 17.73 2.99 -0.27
CA ASP A 193 18.29 1.86 0.50
C ASP A 193 18.89 2.41 1.80
N GLY A 194 18.57 1.80 2.95
CA GLY A 194 19.50 1.68 4.08
C GLY A 194 19.99 2.94 4.81
N GLN A 195 19.45 4.15 4.61
CA GLN A 195 19.68 5.20 5.60
C GLN A 195 18.80 4.96 6.82
N GLN A 196 19.50 4.58 7.90
CA GLN A 196 19.05 4.69 9.28
C GLN A 196 18.10 5.87 9.43
N CYS A 197 16.90 5.59 9.96
CA CYS A 197 16.01 6.61 10.51
C CYS A 197 16.87 7.67 11.20
N LYS A 198 16.92 8.89 10.64
CA LYS A 198 17.29 10.03 11.47
C LYS A 198 16.12 10.15 12.44
N PRO A 199 16.32 9.94 13.76
CA PRO A 199 15.29 10.31 14.70
C PRO A 199 15.12 11.83 14.56
N ARG A 200 13.91 12.27 14.24
CA ARG A 200 13.48 13.62 14.59
C ARG A 200 13.15 13.65 16.07
#